data_AF-Q64J06-F1
#
_entry.id   AF-Q64J06-F1
#
_cell.length_a   1.000
_cell.length_b   1.000
_cell.length_c   1.000
_cell.angle_alpha   90.00
_cell.angle_beta   90.00
_cell.angle_gamma   90.00
#
_symmetry.space_group_name_H-M   'P 1'
#
loop_
_entity.id
_entity.type
_entity.pdbx_description
1 polymer ?
#
loop_
_entity_poly.entity_id
_entity_poly.type
_entity_poly.pdbx_seq_one_letter_code
_entity_poly.pdbx_strand_id
1 'polypeptide(L)'
;TELALSPDIPLQAVLGNKDVEKFKLQNENPWIRSQLKIWTDVKQEYKLHDTLRIIRWCTYDPDFKPNQTDTGFRSWTTKGLTTHFPIMDKGQVKDFQTLKTSYNLGKWDFSKYLQIRHYLNQDIIRHVDEQEPVLNQILTAYQAKFKKGIISRLYKGLMSKKTHSSLYVKTKWEKEGKMEIPEEKWHSYCMTVWRCTNSYSWREFNWKCLLRFFITPKQKLSHTRGEPKCWRKCGDTEPN
;
A
#
# COMPACT_ATOMS: atom_id res chain seq x y z
N THR A 1 24.58 -17.56 -9.10
CA THR A 1 23.81 -18.20 -8.03
C THR A 1 22.36 -17.85 -8.25
N GLU A 2 21.74 -18.64 -9.12
CA GLU A 2 20.36 -18.46 -9.58
C GLU A 2 19.39 -18.87 -8.47
N LEU A 3 18.55 -17.92 -8.06
CA LEU A 3 17.38 -18.19 -7.24
C LEU A 3 16.39 -18.99 -8.07
N ALA A 4 16.41 -20.32 -7.91
CA ALA A 4 15.38 -21.20 -8.40
C ALA A 4 14.04 -20.85 -7.71
N LEU A 5 13.23 -20.02 -8.37
CA LEU A 5 11.83 -19.74 -8.04
C LEU A 5 10.94 -20.65 -8.89
N SER A 6 10.19 -21.54 -8.24
CA SER A 6 9.10 -22.32 -8.87
C SER A 6 7.78 -21.52 -8.87
N PRO A 7 6.86 -21.67 -9.85
CA PRO A 7 7.02 -21.73 -11.31
C PRO A 7 6.35 -20.52 -12.01
N ASP A 8 6.81 -20.17 -13.22
CA ASP A 8 6.15 -19.35 -14.27
C ASP A 8 5.60 -17.93 -14.00
N ILE A 9 5.44 -17.44 -12.77
CA ILE A 9 4.81 -16.12 -12.50
C ILE A 9 5.85 -15.13 -11.94
N PRO A 10 6.16 -14.04 -12.67
CA PRO A 10 7.06 -13.00 -12.18
C PRO A 10 6.51 -12.31 -10.94
N LEU A 11 7.39 -12.01 -9.96
CA LEU A 11 7.01 -11.34 -8.71
C LEU A 11 6.28 -10.01 -8.95
N GLN A 12 6.67 -9.27 -10.00
CA GLN A 12 6.04 -8.00 -10.37
C GLN A 12 4.57 -8.15 -10.79
N ALA A 13 4.17 -9.31 -11.30
CA ALA A 13 2.79 -9.61 -11.66
C ALA A 13 1.89 -9.78 -10.43
N VAL A 14 2.48 -10.20 -9.31
CA VAL A 14 1.77 -10.45 -8.05
C VAL A 14 1.45 -9.15 -7.31
N LEU A 15 2.25 -8.09 -7.50
CA LEU A 15 2.13 -6.84 -6.75
C LEU A 15 0.76 -6.15 -6.90
N GLY A 16 0.20 -6.15 -8.12
CA GLY A 16 -1.11 -5.56 -8.42
C GLY A 16 -2.31 -6.45 -8.07
N ASN A 17 -2.09 -7.74 -7.82
CA ASN A 17 -3.15 -8.72 -7.64
C ASN A 17 -3.77 -8.66 -6.23
N LYS A 18 -5.05 -9.07 -6.14
CA LYS A 18 -5.74 -9.28 -4.86
C LYS A 18 -5.21 -10.54 -4.15
N ASP A 19 -4.99 -11.62 -4.91
CA ASP A 19 -4.64 -12.96 -4.41
C ASP A 19 -3.14 -13.16 -4.14
N VAL A 20 -2.49 -12.19 -3.47
CA VAL A 20 -1.08 -12.35 -3.05
C VAL A 20 -0.93 -13.54 -2.09
N GLU A 21 -1.98 -13.87 -1.34
CA GLU A 21 -2.09 -14.98 -0.40
C GLU A 21 -1.76 -16.35 -1.01
N LYS A 22 -2.27 -16.65 -2.22
CA LYS A 22 -1.99 -17.92 -2.91
C LYS A 22 -0.50 -18.04 -3.26
N PHE A 23 0.10 -16.95 -3.71
CA PHE A 23 1.52 -16.89 -4.01
C PHE A 23 2.39 -16.97 -2.73
N LYS A 24 1.93 -16.40 -1.59
CA LYS A 24 2.60 -16.53 -0.28
C LYS A 24 2.68 -17.99 0.19
N LEU A 25 1.66 -18.81 -0.09
CA LEU A 25 1.60 -20.22 0.32
C LEU A 25 2.53 -21.10 -0.53
N GLN A 26 2.76 -20.73 -1.78
CA GLN A 26 3.61 -21.47 -2.72
C GLN A 26 5.09 -21.10 -2.63
N ASN A 27 5.42 -19.91 -2.09
CA ASN A 27 6.80 -19.44 -2.01
C ASN A 27 7.47 -19.87 -0.70
N GLU A 28 8.53 -20.68 -0.80
CA GLU A 28 9.29 -21.14 0.36
C GLU A 28 10.21 -20.05 0.95
N ASN A 29 10.48 -18.96 0.21
CA ASN A 29 11.41 -17.93 0.66
C ASN A 29 10.76 -16.99 1.72
N PRO A 30 11.26 -16.98 2.97
CA PRO A 30 10.69 -16.19 4.06
C PRO A 30 10.80 -14.67 3.84
N TRP A 31 11.82 -14.20 3.10
CA TRP A 31 12.01 -12.78 2.79
C TRP A 31 10.93 -12.26 1.84
N ILE A 32 10.64 -13.01 0.78
CA ILE A 32 9.59 -12.68 -0.19
C ILE A 32 8.23 -12.69 0.51
N ARG A 33 7.96 -13.73 1.31
CA ARG A 33 6.71 -13.84 2.07
C ARG A 33 6.49 -12.66 3.02
N SER A 34 7.55 -12.23 3.73
CA SER A 34 7.48 -11.10 4.65
C SER A 34 7.22 -9.79 3.92
N GLN A 35 7.91 -9.54 2.81
CA GLN A 35 7.70 -8.34 1.98
C GLN A 35 6.29 -8.30 1.38
N LEU A 36 5.79 -9.43 0.88
CA LEU A 36 4.43 -9.54 0.36
C LEU A 36 3.37 -9.33 1.45
N LYS A 37 3.64 -9.75 2.68
CA LYS A 37 2.77 -9.47 3.83
C LYS A 37 2.70 -7.96 4.09
N ILE A 38 3.85 -7.30 4.24
CA ILE A 38 3.92 -5.84 4.43
C ILE A 38 3.19 -5.10 3.31
N TRP A 39 3.39 -5.53 2.06
CA TRP A 39 2.69 -4.93 0.92
C TRP A 39 1.16 -5.14 0.98
N THR A 40 0.70 -6.30 1.45
CA THR A 40 -0.73 -6.55 1.64
C THR A 40 -1.32 -5.59 2.68
N ASP A 41 -0.61 -5.40 3.80
CA ASP A 41 -1.03 -4.50 4.88
C ASP A 41 -1.10 -3.04 4.36
N VAL A 42 -0.10 -2.61 3.58
CA VAL A 42 -0.08 -1.28 2.93
C VAL A 42 -1.26 -1.13 1.96
N LYS A 43 -1.58 -2.14 1.13
CA LYS A 43 -2.73 -2.06 0.22
C LYS A 43 -4.04 -1.85 0.97
N GLN A 44 -4.20 -2.51 2.11
CA GLN A 44 -5.40 -2.44 2.94
C GLN A 44 -5.47 -1.09 3.68
N GLU A 45 -4.39 -0.66 4.34
CA GLU A 45 -4.35 0.59 5.11
C GLU A 45 -4.65 1.81 4.22
N TYR A 46 -4.06 1.86 3.02
CA TYR A 46 -4.18 2.99 2.10
C TYR A 46 -5.25 2.79 1.01
N LYS A 47 -6.06 1.74 1.12
CA LYS A 47 -7.15 1.38 0.18
C LYS A 47 -6.71 1.42 -1.29
N LEU A 48 -5.56 0.83 -1.60
CA LEU A 48 -4.94 0.88 -2.93
C LEU A 48 -5.44 -0.20 -3.90
N HIS A 49 -6.40 -1.03 -3.49
CA HIS A 49 -6.82 -2.21 -4.26
C HIS A 49 -7.32 -1.88 -5.67
N ASP A 50 -8.11 -0.81 -5.81
CA ASP A 50 -8.68 -0.42 -7.10
C ASP A 50 -7.64 0.33 -7.95
N THR A 51 -6.89 1.23 -7.33
CA THR A 51 -5.77 1.95 -7.94
C THR A 51 -4.74 1.01 -8.58
N LEU A 52 -4.40 -0.09 -7.91
CA LEU A 52 -3.38 -1.04 -8.38
C LEU A 52 -3.86 -1.98 -9.50
N ARG A 53 -5.14 -1.96 -9.89
CA ARG A 53 -5.64 -2.79 -10.99
C ARG A 53 -4.94 -2.47 -12.31
N ILE A 54 -4.55 -1.21 -12.53
CA ILE A 54 -3.87 -0.76 -13.76
C ILE A 54 -2.46 -1.35 -13.93
N ILE A 55 -1.78 -1.73 -12.85
CA ILE A 55 -0.44 -2.34 -12.90
C ILE A 55 -0.50 -3.87 -12.93
N ARG A 56 -1.70 -4.46 -12.94
CA ARG A 56 -1.83 -5.92 -13.10
C ARG A 56 -1.40 -6.35 -14.48
N TRP A 57 -0.83 -7.54 -14.54
CA TRP A 57 -0.37 -8.11 -15.79
C TRP A 57 -1.52 -8.76 -16.52
N CYS A 58 -1.66 -8.49 -17.82
CA CYS A 58 -2.76 -9.03 -18.63
C CYS A 58 -2.82 -10.56 -18.55
N THR A 59 -1.67 -11.22 -18.50
CA THR A 59 -1.52 -12.68 -18.45
C THR A 59 -1.83 -13.32 -17.10
N TYR A 60 -1.75 -12.57 -16.01
CA TYR A 60 -1.85 -13.12 -14.65
C TYR A 60 -2.89 -12.38 -13.79
N ASP A 61 -3.77 -11.59 -14.41
CA ASP A 61 -4.86 -10.90 -13.71
C ASP A 61 -5.98 -11.89 -13.38
N PRO A 62 -6.24 -12.21 -12.10
CA PRO A 62 -7.25 -13.21 -11.73
C PRO A 62 -8.67 -12.80 -12.13
N ASP A 63 -8.95 -11.49 -12.24
CA ASP A 63 -10.27 -10.97 -12.58
C ASP A 63 -10.52 -11.01 -14.11
N PHE A 64 -9.46 -11.17 -14.93
CA PHE A 64 -9.54 -11.18 -16.39
C PHE A 64 -9.68 -12.60 -16.94
N LYS A 65 -10.90 -13.15 -16.95
CA LYS A 65 -11.20 -14.52 -17.44
C LYS A 65 -10.54 -14.92 -18.78
N PRO A 66 -10.43 -14.06 -19.81
CA PRO A 66 -9.86 -14.47 -21.09
C PRO A 66 -8.40 -14.92 -21.02
N ASN A 67 -7.62 -14.50 -20.01
CA ASN A 67 -6.24 -14.99 -19.86
C ASN A 67 -6.14 -16.46 -19.42
N GLN A 68 -7.21 -17.03 -18.85
CA GLN A 68 -7.23 -18.42 -18.41
C GLN A 68 -7.45 -19.36 -19.60
N THR A 69 -8.09 -18.86 -20.66
CA THR A 69 -8.45 -19.63 -21.85
C THR A 69 -7.48 -19.40 -23.01
N ASP A 70 -6.99 -18.17 -23.19
CA ASP A 70 -6.12 -17.80 -24.31
C ASP A 70 -4.65 -17.68 -23.89
N THR A 71 -3.83 -18.66 -24.27
CA THR A 71 -2.37 -18.64 -24.02
C THR A 71 -1.65 -17.55 -24.82
N GLY A 72 -2.29 -16.98 -25.83
CA GLY A 72 -1.78 -15.92 -26.69
C GLY A 72 -1.48 -14.62 -25.96
N PHE A 73 -2.02 -14.39 -24.77
CA PHE A 73 -1.62 -13.25 -23.94
C PHE A 73 -0.17 -13.38 -23.43
N ARG A 74 0.38 -14.61 -23.30
CA ARG A 74 1.81 -14.81 -22.93
C ARG A 74 2.75 -14.22 -23.96
N SER A 75 2.36 -14.22 -25.24
CA SER A 75 3.13 -13.61 -26.33
C SER A 75 3.18 -12.08 -26.24
N TRP A 76 2.27 -11.45 -25.49
CA TRP A 76 2.31 -9.99 -25.28
C TRP A 76 3.33 -9.63 -24.22
N THR A 77 3.49 -10.46 -23.19
CA THR A 77 4.54 -10.32 -22.17
C THR A 77 5.93 -10.34 -22.79
N THR A 78 6.20 -11.24 -23.74
CA THR A 78 7.50 -11.31 -24.44
C THR A 78 7.75 -10.10 -25.34
N LYS A 79 6.70 -9.45 -25.83
CA LYS A 79 6.76 -8.19 -26.60
C LYS A 79 6.86 -6.95 -25.71
N GLY A 80 6.91 -7.11 -24.39
CA GLY A 80 7.03 -6.01 -23.42
C GLY A 80 5.69 -5.37 -23.01
N LEU A 81 4.56 -5.94 -23.41
CA LEU A 81 3.22 -5.52 -23.00
C LEU A 81 2.79 -6.39 -21.81
N THR A 82 3.27 -6.01 -20.63
CA THR A 82 3.06 -6.74 -19.38
C THR A 82 1.82 -6.26 -18.64
N THR A 83 1.80 -4.97 -18.25
CA THR A 83 0.73 -4.34 -17.47
C THR A 83 -0.37 -3.76 -18.34
N HIS A 84 -1.53 -3.42 -17.75
CA HIS A 84 -2.59 -2.68 -18.44
C HIS A 84 -2.22 -1.22 -18.73
N PHE A 85 -1.26 -0.66 -17.97
CA PHE A 85 -0.89 0.75 -18.05
C PHE A 85 -0.44 1.22 -19.44
N PRO A 86 0.45 0.53 -20.20
CA PRO A 86 0.86 0.98 -21.52
C PRO A 86 -0.24 0.93 -22.58
N ILE A 87 -1.31 0.17 -22.32
CA ILE A 87 -2.51 0.06 -23.16
C ILE A 87 -3.40 1.30 -22.99
N MET A 88 -3.25 2.02 -21.88
CA MET A 88 -3.97 3.25 -21.59
C MET A 88 -3.14 4.50 -21.93
N ASP A 89 -3.85 5.57 -22.29
CA ASP A 89 -3.33 6.93 -22.38
C ASP A 89 -4.41 7.91 -21.90
N LYS A 90 -4.11 8.74 -20.91
CA LYS A 90 -4.99 9.81 -20.40
C LYS A 90 -6.44 9.35 -20.13
N GLY A 91 -6.58 8.24 -19.42
CA GLY A 91 -7.89 7.68 -19.04
C GLY A 91 -8.63 6.95 -20.16
N GLN A 92 -8.03 6.80 -21.35
CA GLN A 92 -8.63 6.10 -22.48
C GLN A 92 -7.76 4.93 -22.95
N VAL A 93 -8.41 3.92 -23.53
CA VAL A 93 -7.70 2.78 -24.16
C VAL A 93 -7.16 3.24 -25.51
N LYS A 94 -5.86 3.07 -25.76
CA LYS A 94 -5.22 3.38 -27.04
C LYS A 94 -5.89 2.61 -28.18
N ASP A 95 -5.85 3.18 -29.37
CA ASP A 95 -6.28 2.50 -30.58
C ASP A 95 -5.37 1.31 -30.90
N PHE A 96 -5.93 0.31 -31.57
CA PHE A 96 -5.18 -0.88 -31.94
C PHE A 96 -3.98 -0.55 -32.84
N GLN A 97 -4.09 0.44 -33.72
CA GLN A 97 -3.03 0.76 -34.67
C GLN A 97 -1.78 1.31 -33.96
N THR A 98 -1.97 2.16 -32.95
CA THR A 98 -0.87 2.65 -32.11
C THR A 98 -0.21 1.51 -31.33
N LEU A 99 -0.99 0.62 -30.71
CA LEU A 99 -0.44 -0.55 -30.00
C LEU A 99 0.27 -1.53 -30.93
N LYS A 100 -0.25 -1.70 -32.14
CA LYS A 100 0.33 -2.54 -33.18
C LYS A 100 1.72 -2.05 -33.56
N THR A 101 1.87 -0.74 -33.78
CA THR A 101 3.15 -0.13 -34.13
C THR A 101 4.13 -0.16 -32.97
N SER A 102 3.69 0.09 -31.73
CA SER A 102 4.58 0.16 -30.57
C SER A 102 5.04 -1.20 -30.04
N TYR A 103 4.22 -2.24 -30.18
CA TYR A 103 4.49 -3.58 -29.63
C TYR A 103 4.58 -4.70 -30.68
N ASN A 104 4.60 -4.35 -31.97
CA ASN A 104 4.65 -5.30 -33.09
C ASN A 104 3.58 -6.41 -32.97
N LEU A 105 2.32 -6.00 -32.81
CA LEU A 105 1.17 -6.91 -32.72
C LEU A 105 0.72 -7.38 -34.11
N GLY A 106 0.27 -8.63 -34.20
CA GLY A 106 -0.25 -9.21 -35.44
C GLY A 106 -1.73 -8.88 -35.66
N LYS A 107 -2.24 -9.11 -36.88
CA LYS A 107 -3.69 -8.95 -37.16
C LYS A 107 -4.56 -9.86 -36.29
N TRP A 108 -4.05 -11.04 -35.95
CA TRP A 108 -4.68 -12.02 -35.05
C TRP A 108 -4.78 -11.54 -33.59
N ASP A 109 -4.03 -10.52 -33.20
CA ASP A 109 -4.10 -9.93 -31.85
C ASP A 109 -5.29 -8.96 -31.69
N PHE A 110 -6.01 -8.63 -32.77
CA PHE A 110 -7.11 -7.67 -32.73
C PHE A 110 -8.27 -8.12 -31.84
N SER A 111 -8.66 -9.39 -31.89
CA SER A 111 -9.71 -9.95 -31.03
C SER A 111 -9.33 -9.88 -29.55
N LYS A 112 -8.07 -10.18 -29.21
CA LYS A 112 -7.51 -10.06 -27.86
C LYS A 112 -7.50 -8.61 -27.37
N TYR A 113 -7.16 -7.67 -28.25
CA TYR A 113 -7.27 -6.24 -27.95
C TYR A 113 -8.70 -5.84 -27.61
N LEU A 114 -9.71 -6.31 -28.36
CA LEU A 114 -11.11 -6.01 -28.06
C LEU A 114 -11.54 -6.54 -26.69
N GLN A 115 -11.11 -7.74 -26.31
CA GLN A 115 -11.38 -8.32 -24.99
C GLN A 115 -10.79 -7.47 -23.86
N ILE A 116 -9.52 -7.07 -23.98
CA ILE A 116 -8.86 -6.21 -22.99
C ILE A 116 -9.51 -4.83 -22.96
N ARG A 117 -9.81 -4.23 -24.11
CA ARG A 117 -10.48 -2.93 -24.19
C ARG A 117 -11.84 -2.97 -23.49
N HIS A 118 -12.61 -4.03 -23.67
CA HIS A 118 -13.89 -4.21 -23.01
C HIS A 118 -13.71 -4.26 -21.48
N TYR A 119 -12.82 -5.12 -21.00
CA TYR A 119 -12.49 -5.24 -19.58
C TYR A 119 -12.01 -3.92 -18.96
N LEU A 120 -11.07 -3.22 -19.61
CA LEU A 120 -10.54 -1.95 -19.12
C LEU A 120 -11.63 -0.88 -18.96
N ASN A 121 -12.53 -0.75 -19.94
CA ASN A 121 -13.61 0.24 -19.90
C ASN A 121 -14.67 -0.08 -18.85
N GLN A 122 -14.97 -1.35 -18.61
CA GLN A 122 -15.98 -1.74 -17.63
C GLN A 122 -15.45 -1.67 -16.21
N ASP A 123 -14.23 -2.15 -15.98
CA ASP A 123 -13.78 -2.53 -14.65
C ASP A 123 -12.60 -1.71 -14.11
N ILE A 124 -11.78 -1.09 -14.97
CA ILE A 124 -10.54 -0.41 -14.52
C ILE A 124 -10.68 1.10 -14.65
N ILE A 125 -11.05 1.61 -15.84
CA ILE A 125 -11.12 3.06 -16.12
C ILE A 125 -12.08 3.78 -15.17
N ARG A 126 -13.17 3.14 -14.74
CA ARG A 126 -14.14 3.74 -13.81
C ARG A 126 -13.57 4.01 -12.41
N HIS A 127 -12.50 3.34 -12.03
CA HIS A 127 -11.93 3.39 -10.68
C HIS A 127 -10.52 3.99 -10.64
N VAL A 128 -9.94 4.28 -11.80
CA VAL A 128 -8.62 4.91 -11.89
C VAL A 128 -8.79 6.42 -11.86
N ASP A 129 -8.34 7.02 -10.76
CA ASP A 129 -8.14 8.47 -10.69
C ASP A 129 -6.69 8.77 -11.05
N GLU A 130 -6.46 9.34 -12.24
CA GLU A 130 -5.12 9.73 -12.71
C GLU A 130 -4.52 10.87 -11.88
N GLN A 131 -5.32 11.61 -11.11
CA GLN A 131 -4.82 12.65 -10.21
C GLN A 131 -4.35 12.08 -8.87
N GLU A 132 -4.52 10.77 -8.64
CA GLU A 132 -4.08 10.15 -7.40
C GLU A 132 -2.53 10.17 -7.31
N PRO A 133 -1.95 10.86 -6.31
CA PRO A 133 -0.50 11.06 -6.23
C PRO A 133 0.24 9.74 -6.03
N VAL A 134 -0.34 8.79 -5.29
CA VAL A 134 0.25 7.47 -5.06
C VAL A 134 0.33 6.68 -6.36
N LEU A 135 -0.73 6.69 -7.17
CA LEU A 135 -0.75 5.99 -8.45
C LEU A 135 0.36 6.49 -9.37
N ASN A 136 0.48 7.81 -9.52
CA ASN A 136 1.50 8.41 -10.36
C ASN A 136 2.92 8.03 -9.92
N GLN A 137 3.20 7.99 -8.61
CA GLN A 137 4.51 7.55 -8.12
C GLN A 137 4.76 6.06 -8.42
N ILE A 138 3.75 5.19 -8.27
CA ILE A 138 3.87 3.76 -8.57
C ILE A 138 4.09 3.53 -10.05
N LEU A 139 3.30 4.16 -10.92
CA LEU A 139 3.43 4.07 -12.38
C LEU A 139 4.81 4.52 -12.84
N THR A 140 5.31 5.62 -12.27
CA THR A 140 6.63 6.11 -12.67
C THR A 140 7.77 5.24 -12.15
N ALA A 141 7.59 4.58 -10.99
CA ALA A 141 8.52 3.56 -10.51
C ALA A 141 8.54 2.33 -11.45
N TYR A 142 7.37 1.90 -11.93
CA TYR A 142 7.24 0.78 -12.89
C TYR A 142 7.92 1.06 -14.23
N GLN A 143 7.85 2.30 -14.73
CA GLN A 143 8.52 2.68 -15.99
C GLN A 143 10.05 2.81 -15.85
N ALA A 144 10.63 2.54 -14.66
CA ALA A 144 12.06 2.68 -14.37
C ALA A 144 12.66 4.06 -14.75
N LYS A 145 11.81 5.09 -14.87
CA LYS A 145 12.21 6.43 -15.33
C LYS A 145 12.97 7.24 -14.29
N PHE A 146 13.19 6.72 -13.07
CA PHE A 146 13.87 7.44 -12.00
C PHE A 146 15.12 6.74 -11.47
N LYS A 147 16.20 7.53 -11.36
CA LYS A 147 17.48 7.12 -10.75
C LYS A 147 17.65 7.63 -9.31
N LYS A 148 16.78 8.53 -8.78
CA LYS A 148 16.91 9.10 -7.43
C LYS A 148 15.55 9.34 -6.73
N GLY A 149 15.47 9.03 -5.43
CA GLY A 149 14.40 9.49 -4.53
C GLY A 149 13.02 8.84 -4.68
N ILE A 150 12.92 7.64 -5.27
CA ILE A 150 11.64 6.92 -5.44
C ILE A 150 11.00 6.63 -4.09
N ILE A 151 11.78 6.11 -3.13
CA ILE A 151 11.30 5.73 -1.79
C ILE A 151 10.68 6.94 -1.08
N SER A 152 11.36 8.10 -1.10
CA SER A 152 10.86 9.32 -0.45
C SER A 152 9.55 9.80 -1.07
N ARG A 153 9.41 9.72 -2.39
CA ARG A 153 8.20 10.15 -3.08
C ARG A 153 7.03 9.20 -2.84
N LEU A 154 7.27 7.90 -2.88
CA LEU A 154 6.26 6.90 -2.52
C LEU A 154 5.80 7.09 -1.08
N TYR A 155 6.74 7.30 -0.16
CA TYR A 155 6.43 7.58 1.24
C TYR A 155 5.58 8.85 1.39
N LYS A 156 5.93 9.94 0.73
CA LYS A 156 5.12 11.17 0.74
C LYS A 156 3.71 10.96 0.19
N GLY A 157 3.57 10.18 -0.89
CA GLY A 157 2.27 9.84 -1.47
C GLY A 157 1.41 8.99 -0.52
N LEU A 158 2.00 7.98 0.13
CA LEU A 158 1.28 7.19 1.13
C LEU A 158 0.86 8.08 2.30
N MET A 159 1.76 8.92 2.81
CA MET A 159 1.47 9.84 3.91
C MET A 159 0.35 10.84 3.58
N SER A 160 0.20 11.29 2.33
CA SER A 160 -0.91 12.18 1.96
C SER A 160 -2.28 11.51 2.00
N LYS A 161 -2.35 10.18 1.89
CA LYS A 161 -3.59 9.41 2.05
C LYS A 161 -3.90 9.08 3.51
N LYS A 162 -2.95 9.28 4.42
CA LYS A 162 -3.12 8.89 5.82
C LYS A 162 -4.17 9.77 6.50
N THR A 163 -5.26 9.15 6.92
CA THR A 163 -6.37 9.81 7.61
C THR A 163 -6.24 9.74 9.14
N HIS A 164 -5.22 9.04 9.65
CA HIS A 164 -5.01 8.87 11.08
C HIS A 164 -4.53 10.17 11.73
N SER A 165 -5.46 10.84 12.40
CA SER A 165 -5.19 12.01 13.21
C SER A 165 -4.85 11.61 14.65
N SER A 166 -3.83 12.23 15.24
CA SER A 166 -3.51 12.10 16.67
C SER A 166 -4.40 12.98 17.56
N LEU A 167 -5.40 13.67 16.99
CA LEU A 167 -6.31 14.56 17.72
C LEU A 167 -7.13 13.83 18.80
N TYR A 168 -7.39 12.53 18.65
CA TYR A 168 -8.06 11.76 19.71
C TYR A 168 -7.20 11.70 20.99
N VAL A 169 -5.87 11.71 20.86
CA VAL A 169 -4.95 11.74 22.00
C VAL A 169 -4.92 13.14 22.60
N LYS A 170 -4.92 14.19 21.76
CA LYS A 170 -5.05 15.58 22.19
C LYS A 170 -6.29 15.75 23.08
N THR A 171 -7.45 15.30 22.61
CA THR A 171 -8.73 15.38 23.35
C THR A 171 -8.64 14.70 24.72
N LYS A 172 -7.90 13.59 24.82
CA LYS A 172 -7.67 12.89 26.09
C LYS A 172 -6.77 13.69 27.04
N TRP A 173 -5.74 14.38 26.53
CA TRP A 173 -4.89 15.28 27.32
C TRP A 173 -5.66 16.50 27.81
N GLU A 174 -6.51 17.09 26.97
CA GLU A 174 -7.34 18.24 27.33
C GLU A 174 -8.31 17.89 28.47
N LYS A 175 -8.93 16.70 28.41
CA LYS A 175 -9.83 16.21 29.44
C LYS A 175 -9.16 16.02 30.80
N GLU A 176 -7.91 15.56 30.83
CA GLU A 176 -7.17 15.31 32.09
C GLU A 176 -6.55 16.58 32.65
N GLY A 177 -5.91 17.38 31.79
CA GLY A 177 -5.29 18.64 32.20
C GLY A 177 -6.29 19.77 32.45
N LYS A 178 -7.58 19.58 32.13
CA LYS A 178 -8.62 20.62 32.12
C LYS A 178 -8.15 21.89 31.41
N MET A 179 -7.43 21.70 30.30
CA MET A 179 -6.82 22.76 29.52
C MET A 179 -7.12 22.56 28.04
N GLU A 180 -7.25 23.65 27.30
CA GLU A 180 -7.41 23.61 25.85
C GLU A 180 -6.03 23.69 25.18
N ILE A 181 -5.75 22.75 24.27
CA ILE A 181 -4.50 22.70 23.53
C ILE A 181 -4.81 23.08 22.08
N PRO A 182 -4.39 24.26 21.59
CA PRO A 182 -4.51 24.61 20.18
C PRO A 182 -3.87 23.54 19.28
N GLU A 183 -4.47 23.25 18.13
CA GLU A 183 -3.98 22.20 17.22
C GLU A 183 -2.54 22.45 16.74
N GLU A 184 -2.19 23.72 16.51
CA GLU A 184 -0.81 24.11 16.17
C GLU A 184 0.19 23.77 17.27
N LYS A 185 -0.18 23.99 18.55
CA LYS A 185 0.65 23.61 19.71
C LYS A 185 0.76 22.09 19.82
N TRP A 186 -0.32 21.36 19.59
CA TRP A 186 -0.28 19.89 19.57
C TRP A 186 0.68 19.37 18.50
N HIS A 187 0.63 19.92 17.29
CA HIS A 187 1.57 19.59 16.23
C HIS A 187 3.03 19.91 16.63
N SER A 188 3.26 21.05 17.29
CA SER A 188 4.57 21.41 17.85
C SER A 188 5.07 20.39 18.88
N TYR A 189 4.21 19.90 19.78
CA TYR A 189 4.57 18.85 20.74
C TYR A 189 4.97 17.55 20.04
N CYS A 190 4.18 17.10 19.05
CA CYS A 190 4.53 15.93 18.24
C CYS A 190 5.89 16.11 17.55
N MET A 191 6.11 17.26 16.91
CA MET A 191 7.38 17.56 16.24
C MET A 191 8.57 17.61 17.20
N THR A 192 8.37 18.16 18.39
CA THR A 192 9.40 18.25 19.44
C THR A 192 9.81 16.86 19.88
N VAL A 193 8.85 15.97 20.16
CA VAL A 193 9.14 14.57 20.52
C VAL A 193 9.92 13.84 19.43
N TRP A 194 9.61 14.11 18.15
CA TRP A 194 10.35 13.54 17.03
C TRP A 194 11.78 14.06 16.87
N ARG A 195 12.04 15.31 17.27
CA ARG A 195 13.32 16.01 17.08
C ARG A 195 14.21 16.08 18.32
N CYS A 196 13.67 15.79 19.51
CA CYS A 196 14.36 16.08 20.78
C CYS A 196 15.61 15.24 21.02
N THR A 197 15.74 14.07 20.40
CA THR A 197 16.90 13.18 20.61
C THR A 197 17.36 12.58 19.28
N ASN A 198 18.61 12.10 19.22
CA ASN A 198 19.11 11.28 18.10
C ASN A 198 19.00 9.77 18.36
N SER A 199 18.62 9.36 19.57
CA SER A 199 18.43 7.95 19.92
C SER A 199 17.03 7.48 19.52
N TYR A 200 16.97 6.43 18.68
CA TYR A 200 15.70 5.82 18.27
C TYR A 200 14.89 5.33 19.47
N SER A 201 15.52 4.68 20.45
CA SER A 201 14.84 4.17 21.65
C SER A 201 14.19 5.29 22.46
N TRP A 202 14.88 6.43 22.64
CA TRP A 202 14.33 7.57 23.35
C TRP A 202 13.23 8.29 22.56
N ARG A 203 13.36 8.40 21.22
CA ARG A 203 12.28 8.93 20.37
C ARG A 203 11.01 8.09 20.50
N GLU A 204 11.14 6.77 20.40
CA GLU A 204 10.02 5.84 20.54
C GLU A 204 9.40 5.92 21.94
N PHE A 205 10.21 5.98 22.99
CA PHE A 205 9.73 6.12 24.36
C PHE A 205 8.95 7.42 24.57
N ASN A 206 9.51 8.57 24.15
CA ASN A 206 8.83 9.86 24.24
C ASN A 206 7.52 9.87 23.44
N TRP A 207 7.52 9.23 22.26
CA TRP A 207 6.31 9.08 21.45
C TRP A 207 5.24 8.22 22.14
N LYS A 208 5.64 7.12 22.79
CA LYS A 208 4.74 6.29 23.62
C LYS A 208 4.15 7.07 24.80
N CYS A 209 4.95 7.92 25.45
CA CYS A 209 4.47 8.83 26.50
C CYS A 209 3.43 9.81 25.94
N LEU A 210 3.73 10.49 24.83
CA LEU A 210 2.83 11.46 24.21
C LEU A 210 1.51 10.82 23.75
N LEU A 211 1.57 9.64 23.13
CA LEU A 211 0.40 8.88 22.67
C LEU A 211 -0.35 8.15 23.78
N ARG A 212 0.12 8.22 25.02
CA ARG A 212 -0.46 7.51 26.17
C ARG A 212 -0.54 6.00 25.92
N PHE A 213 0.51 5.44 25.32
CA PHE A 213 0.61 4.01 25.03
C PHE A 213 0.65 3.15 26.30
N PHE A 214 1.23 3.68 27.38
CA PHE A 214 1.30 2.98 28.65
C PHE A 214 -0.07 2.90 29.32
N ILE A 215 -0.52 1.67 29.55
CA ILE A 215 -1.81 1.36 30.17
C ILE A 215 -1.78 1.81 31.64
N THR A 216 -2.71 2.68 32.00
CA THR A 216 -2.91 3.05 33.42
C THR A 216 -3.52 1.89 34.21
N PRO A 217 -3.31 1.81 35.54
CA PRO A 217 -3.89 0.74 36.36
C PRO A 217 -5.42 0.60 36.20
N LYS A 218 -6.14 1.72 36.01
CA LYS A 218 -7.58 1.74 35.72
C LYS A 218 -7.94 1.13 34.37
N GLN A 219 -7.15 1.36 33.31
CA GLN A 219 -7.34 0.71 32.00
C GLN A 219 -6.96 -0.78 32.01
N LYS A 220 -6.07 -1.18 32.91
CA LYS A 220 -5.76 -2.61 33.14
C LYS A 220 -6.91 -3.30 33.85
N LEU A 221 -7.59 -2.61 34.78
CA LEU A 221 -8.77 -3.09 35.50
C LEU A 221 -9.95 -3.41 34.56
N SER A 222 -10.18 -2.61 33.52
CA SER A 222 -11.27 -2.88 32.57
C SER A 222 -11.02 -4.14 31.74
N HIS A 223 -9.75 -4.52 31.54
CA HIS A 223 -9.37 -5.73 30.80
C HIS A 223 -9.16 -6.95 31.70
N THR A 224 -8.83 -6.73 32.98
CA THR A 224 -8.52 -7.77 33.96
C THR A 224 -9.46 -7.58 35.14
N ARG A 225 -10.42 -8.50 35.35
CA ARG A 225 -11.42 -8.46 36.45
C ARG A 225 -10.80 -8.63 37.87
N GLY A 226 -9.61 -8.11 38.12
CA GLY A 226 -8.91 -8.14 39.40
C GLY A 226 -8.95 -6.79 40.12
N GLU A 227 -8.14 -6.63 41.17
CA GLU A 227 -8.01 -5.36 41.91
C GLU A 227 -7.13 -4.33 41.16
N PRO A 228 -7.40 -3.01 41.28
CA PRO A 228 -6.64 -1.94 40.63
C PRO A 228 -5.28 -1.73 41.30
N LYS A 229 -4.36 -2.68 41.11
CA LYS A 229 -2.99 -2.53 41.61
C LYS A 229 -2.16 -1.76 40.59
N CYS A 230 -1.65 -0.61 41.03
CA CYS A 230 -0.60 0.15 40.38
C CYS A 230 0.52 -0.80 39.91
N TRP A 231 0.94 -0.72 38.64
CA TRP A 231 2.01 -1.59 38.12
C TRP A 231 3.36 -1.34 38.82
N ARG A 232 3.54 -0.16 39.44
CA ARG A 232 4.66 0.18 40.32
C ARG A 232 4.49 -0.34 41.76
N LYS A 233 3.40 -1.05 42.07
CA LYS A 233 2.98 -1.47 43.42
C LYS A 233 2.92 -0.31 44.42
N CYS A 234 2.52 0.87 43.93
CA CYS A 234 2.60 2.13 44.66
C CYS A 234 1.41 2.38 45.63
N GLY A 235 0.43 1.49 45.72
CA GLY A 235 -0.75 1.66 46.57
C GLY A 235 -1.84 2.57 46.00
N ASP A 236 -1.47 3.49 45.09
CA ASP A 236 -2.42 4.44 44.50
C ASP A 236 -3.31 3.82 43.42
N THR A 237 -4.60 4.13 43.51
CA THR A 237 -5.65 3.67 42.59
C THR A 237 -5.96 4.68 41.49
N GLU A 238 -5.44 5.91 41.57
CA GLU A 238 -5.66 7.00 40.62
C GLU A 238 -4.35 7.50 39.98
N PRO A 239 -4.37 7.87 38.69
CA PRO A 239 -3.29 8.66 38.11
C PRO A 239 -3.40 10.10 38.61
N ASN A 240 -2.33 10.63 39.20
CA ASN A 240 -2.12 12.08 39.28
C ASN A 240 -1.95 12.67 37.88
#